data_AF-A0A433Q0W2-F1
#
_entry.id   AF-A0A433Q0W2-F1
#
_cell.length_a   1.000
_cell.length_b   1.000
_cell.length_c   1.000
_cell.angle_alpha   90.00
_cell.angle_beta   90.00
_cell.angle_gamma   90.00
#
_symmetry.space_group_name_H-M   'P 1'
#
loop_
_entity.id
_entity.type
_entity.pdbx_description
1 polymer ?
#
loop_
_entity_poly.entity_id
_entity_poly.type
_entity_poly.pdbx_seq_one_letter_code
_entity_poly.pdbx_strand_id
1 'polypeptide(L)'
;MPKVQRSRSSPENGPNPSGRNVWTQEDNALLLSERAKGLGWEEIAAKFSDRTAAGCKLHWHKLQSRSGPWTQEEVEALMRAVQECGDKFREAWKEVAVRSSNGRTWQACEKKAMEEWAYAKKT
;
A
#
# COMPACT_ATOMS: atom_id res chain seq x y z
N MET A 1 -23.00 15.93 32.50
CA MET A 1 -24.06 15.95 31.47
C MET A 1 -23.52 15.30 30.19
N PRO A 2 -24.32 14.54 29.44
CA PRO A 2 -23.89 13.35 28.70
C PRO A 2 -23.26 13.65 27.33
N LYS A 3 -22.37 12.74 26.90
CA LYS A 3 -21.69 12.75 25.59
C LYS A 3 -22.70 12.45 24.48
N VAL A 4 -22.99 13.44 23.64
CA VAL A 4 -23.83 13.23 22.44
C VAL A 4 -23.01 12.52 21.36
N GLN A 5 -23.42 11.28 21.06
CA GLN A 5 -22.90 10.51 19.93
C GLN A 5 -23.42 11.15 18.65
N ARG A 6 -22.52 11.74 17.84
CA ARG A 6 -22.89 12.20 16.49
C ARG A 6 -22.88 10.99 15.55
N SER A 7 -24.08 10.49 15.28
CA SER A 7 -24.41 9.53 14.22
C SER A 7 -23.78 9.98 12.89
N ARG A 8 -23.01 9.08 12.28
CA ARG A 8 -22.31 9.31 11.02
C ARG A 8 -23.29 9.10 9.87
N SER A 9 -23.99 10.16 9.46
CA SER A 9 -24.76 10.19 8.23
C SER A 9 -23.81 10.50 7.07
N SER A 10 -23.65 9.55 6.14
CA SER A 10 -23.04 9.82 4.82
C SER A 10 -23.79 10.96 4.14
N PRO A 11 -23.13 12.01 3.63
CA PRO A 11 -23.81 12.96 2.78
C PRO A 11 -23.80 12.42 1.36
N GLU A 12 -25.02 12.22 0.89
CA GLU A 12 -25.40 11.84 -0.45
C GLU A 12 -25.07 12.95 -1.46
N ASN A 13 -24.96 12.52 -2.72
CA ASN A 13 -24.73 13.31 -3.93
C ASN A 13 -25.61 14.57 -4.00
N GLY A 14 -24.99 15.76 -3.93
CA GLY A 14 -25.59 17.04 -4.28
C GLY A 14 -24.51 18.06 -4.66
N PRO A 15 -24.72 18.92 -5.67
CA PRO A 15 -23.68 19.82 -6.15
C PRO A 15 -23.52 21.00 -5.18
N ASN A 16 -22.40 21.04 -4.46
CA ASN A 16 -22.02 22.16 -3.61
C ASN A 16 -21.24 23.20 -4.44
N PRO A 17 -21.67 24.47 -4.52
CA PRO A 17 -21.05 25.49 -5.38
C PRO A 17 -19.73 26.07 -4.82
N SER A 18 -18.98 25.32 -4.01
CA SER A 18 -17.65 25.68 -3.48
C SER A 18 -16.59 24.61 -3.80
N GLY A 19 -16.71 23.96 -4.95
CA GLY A 19 -16.00 22.75 -5.40
C GLY A 19 -14.52 22.87 -5.80
N ARG A 20 -13.70 23.70 -5.13
CA ARG A 20 -12.31 23.94 -5.58
C ARG A 20 -11.28 22.87 -5.20
N ASN A 21 -11.62 21.81 -4.46
CA ASN A 21 -10.57 20.91 -3.93
C ASN A 21 -10.97 19.45 -3.68
N VAL A 22 -12.06 18.96 -4.28
CA VAL A 22 -12.47 17.56 -4.14
C VAL A 22 -12.12 16.82 -5.44
N TRP A 23 -11.33 15.76 -5.32
CA TRP A 23 -11.06 14.85 -6.43
C TRP A 23 -12.22 13.87 -6.57
N THR A 24 -12.94 13.96 -7.68
CA THR A 24 -14.05 13.06 -8.00
C THR A 24 -13.56 11.74 -8.60
N GLN A 25 -14.45 10.77 -8.71
CA GLN A 25 -14.13 9.51 -9.39
C GLN A 25 -13.81 9.74 -10.88
N GLU A 26 -14.47 10.68 -11.52
CA GLU A 26 -14.19 11.09 -12.90
C GLU A 26 -12.81 11.73 -13.03
N ASP A 27 -12.45 12.61 -12.08
CA ASP A 27 -11.10 13.21 -12.03
C ASP A 27 -10.02 12.16 -11.85
N ASN A 28 -10.26 11.17 -10.98
CA ASN A 28 -9.33 10.06 -10.75
C ASN A 28 -9.15 9.22 -12.01
N ALA A 29 -10.25 8.88 -12.69
CA ALA A 29 -10.22 8.09 -13.93
C ALA A 29 -9.46 8.84 -15.04
N LEU A 30 -9.70 10.14 -15.20
CA LEU A 30 -8.99 10.98 -16.15
C LEU A 30 -7.49 11.05 -15.80
N LEU A 31 -7.14 11.34 -14.53
CA LEU A 31 -5.76 11.42 -14.06
C LEU A 31 -4.99 10.13 -14.31
N LEU A 32 -5.60 8.97 -14.02
CA LEU A 32 -4.99 7.66 -14.23
C LEU A 32 -4.85 7.33 -15.72
N SER A 33 -5.87 7.60 -16.54
CA SER A 33 -5.86 7.34 -17.99
C SER A 33 -4.77 8.15 -18.68
N GLU A 34 -4.67 9.45 -18.37
CA GLU A 34 -3.72 10.35 -19.01
C GLU A 34 -2.29 10.07 -18.56
N ARG A 35 -2.10 9.65 -17.30
CA ARG A 35 -0.80 9.19 -16.84
C ARG A 35 -0.40 7.86 -17.49
N ALA A 36 -1.35 6.96 -17.75
CA ALA A 36 -1.10 5.70 -18.45
C ALA A 36 -0.69 5.91 -19.93
N LYS A 37 -1.15 7.01 -20.55
CA LYS A 37 -0.71 7.44 -21.90
C LYS A 37 0.71 8.03 -21.92
N GLY A 38 1.37 8.17 -20.77
CA GLY A 38 2.73 8.68 -20.66
C GLY A 38 2.85 10.21 -20.64
N LEU A 39 1.74 10.94 -20.50
CA LEU A 39 1.75 12.41 -20.51
C LEU A 39 2.50 13.01 -19.32
N GLY A 40 3.07 14.21 -19.54
CA GLY A 40 3.68 15.04 -18.50
C GLY A 40 2.62 15.65 -17.57
N TRP A 41 3.04 16.04 -16.35
CA TRP A 41 2.11 16.59 -15.35
C TRP A 41 1.46 17.91 -15.77
N GLU A 42 2.13 18.71 -16.59
CA GLU A 42 1.59 19.97 -17.11
C GLU A 42 0.50 19.72 -18.15
N GLU A 43 0.71 18.77 -19.06
CA GLU A 43 -0.29 18.36 -20.06
C GLU A 43 -1.52 17.73 -19.38
N ILE A 44 -1.29 16.93 -18.35
CA ILE A 44 -2.36 16.34 -17.55
C ILE A 44 -3.14 17.45 -16.81
N ALA A 45 -2.44 18.40 -16.18
CA ALA A 45 -3.09 19.51 -15.48
C ALA A 45 -3.91 20.40 -16.42
N ALA A 46 -3.47 20.60 -17.67
CA ALA A 46 -4.21 21.36 -18.68
C ALA A 46 -5.56 20.74 -19.05
N LYS A 47 -5.79 19.45 -18.73
CA LYS A 47 -7.09 18.79 -18.92
C LYS A 47 -8.09 19.09 -17.79
N PHE A 48 -7.63 19.69 -16.70
CA PHE A 48 -8.44 20.14 -15.59
C PHE A 48 -8.53 21.67 -15.62
N SER A 49 -9.70 22.23 -15.33
CA SER A 49 -9.87 23.69 -15.31
C SER A 49 -9.33 24.34 -14.02
N ASP A 50 -9.19 23.57 -12.95
CA ASP A 50 -8.88 24.05 -11.60
C ASP A 50 -7.79 23.22 -10.87
N ARG A 51 -7.03 22.38 -11.58
CA ARG A 51 -5.93 21.57 -10.99
C ARG A 51 -4.57 22.00 -11.51
N THR A 52 -3.57 21.96 -10.63
CA THR A 52 -2.17 22.25 -10.98
C THR A 52 -1.39 20.95 -11.20
N ALA A 53 -0.31 21.02 -11.97
CA ALA A 53 0.59 19.87 -12.22
C ALA A 53 1.09 19.24 -10.90
N ALA A 54 1.42 20.07 -9.91
CA ALA A 54 1.80 19.62 -8.58
C ALA A 54 0.66 18.89 -7.85
N GLY A 55 -0.57 19.39 -7.96
CA GLY A 55 -1.77 18.74 -7.42
C GLY A 55 -2.05 17.39 -8.07
N CYS A 56 -1.99 17.32 -9.41
CA CYS A 56 -2.14 16.08 -10.18
C CYS A 56 -1.09 15.04 -9.77
N LYS A 57 0.18 15.43 -9.64
CA LYS A 57 1.26 14.54 -9.19
C LYS A 57 1.02 14.01 -7.78
N LEU A 58 0.71 14.89 -6.83
CA LEU A 58 0.44 14.50 -5.44
C LEU A 58 -0.74 13.54 -5.36
N HIS A 59 -1.82 13.84 -6.06
CA HIS A 59 -3.02 13.02 -6.04
C HIS A 59 -2.80 11.67 -6.72
N TRP A 60 -2.06 11.62 -7.83
CA TRP A 60 -1.67 10.36 -8.46
C TRP A 60 -0.85 9.48 -7.50
N HIS A 61 0.12 10.05 -6.79
CA HIS A 61 0.87 9.28 -5.78
C HIS A 61 -0.04 8.77 -4.65
N LYS A 62 -1.06 9.53 -4.24
CA LYS A 62 -2.06 9.08 -3.27
C LYS A 62 -2.92 7.94 -3.81
N LEU A 63 -3.33 7.99 -5.09
CA LEU A 63 -4.06 6.89 -5.74
C LEU A 63 -3.21 5.63 -5.89
N GLN A 64 -1.91 5.79 -6.15
CA GLN A 64 -0.96 4.68 -6.29
C GLN A 64 -0.55 4.07 -4.95
N SER A 65 -0.56 4.86 -3.88
CA SER A 65 -0.54 4.31 -2.54
C SER A 65 -1.84 3.54 -2.34
N ARG A 66 -1.81 2.21 -2.40
CA ARG A 66 -2.90 1.32 -1.95
C ARG A 66 -3.10 1.46 -0.43
N SER A 67 -3.34 2.67 0.07
CA SER A 67 -3.66 2.98 1.48
C SER A 67 -5.17 2.81 1.71
N GLY A 68 -5.72 1.71 1.23
CA GLY A 68 -7.08 1.26 1.53
C GLY A 68 -7.07 0.16 2.60
N PRO A 69 -8.20 -0.10 3.27
CA PRO A 69 -8.35 -1.32 4.05
C PRO A 69 -8.14 -2.52 3.12
N TRP A 70 -7.29 -3.47 3.53
CA TRP A 70 -7.05 -4.69 2.79
C TRP A 70 -8.37 -5.43 2.58
N THR A 71 -8.68 -5.78 1.33
CA THR A 71 -9.82 -6.67 1.06
C THR A 71 -9.49 -8.09 1.47
N GLN A 72 -10.51 -8.88 1.76
CA GLN A 72 -10.35 -10.30 2.10
C GLN A 72 -9.60 -11.05 0.99
N GLU A 73 -9.90 -10.76 -0.28
CA GLU A 73 -9.23 -11.36 -1.44
C GLU A 73 -7.74 -10.98 -1.51
N GLU A 74 -7.39 -9.71 -1.24
CA GLU A 74 -5.99 -9.27 -1.18
C GLU A 74 -5.23 -9.96 -0.04
N VAL A 75 -5.87 -10.13 1.13
CA VAL A 75 -5.28 -10.86 2.26
C VAL A 75 -5.09 -12.34 1.91
N GLU A 76 -6.08 -12.99 1.29
CA GLU A 76 -5.96 -14.39 0.89
C GLU A 76 -4.86 -14.61 -0.15
N ALA A 77 -4.76 -13.73 -1.14
CA ALA A 77 -3.68 -13.76 -2.13
C ALA A 77 -2.31 -13.55 -1.47
N LEU A 78 -2.21 -12.59 -0.54
CA LEU A 78 -0.99 -12.36 0.24
C LEU A 78 -0.62 -13.59 1.07
N MET A 79 -1.57 -14.20 1.77
CA MET A 79 -1.31 -15.37 2.61
C MET A 79 -0.87 -16.59 1.79
N ARG A 80 -1.45 -16.81 0.61
CA ARG A 80 -0.98 -17.84 -0.33
C ARG A 80 0.46 -17.59 -0.77
N ALA A 81 0.77 -16.35 -1.19
CA ALA A 81 2.13 -15.99 -1.58
C ALA A 81 3.13 -16.16 -0.42
N VAL A 82 2.76 -15.79 0.80
CA VAL A 82 3.56 -16.00 2.01
C VAL A 82 3.80 -17.48 2.26
N GLN A 83 2.78 -18.33 2.09
CA GLN A 83 2.92 -19.77 2.27
C GLN A 83 3.87 -20.39 1.22
N GLU A 84 3.67 -20.07 -0.06
CA GLU A 84 4.54 -20.56 -1.15
C GLU A 84 5.99 -20.08 -1.00
N CYS A 85 6.17 -18.83 -0.57
CA CYS A 85 7.50 -18.33 -0.22
C CYS A 85 8.05 -19.02 1.03
N GLY A 86 7.21 -19.35 2.01
CA GLY A 86 7.57 -20.05 3.23
C GLY A 86 8.24 -21.41 2.98
N ASP A 87 7.78 -22.16 1.98
CA ASP A 87 8.44 -23.41 1.58
C ASP A 87 9.83 -23.15 0.97
N LYS A 88 9.98 -22.10 0.15
CA LYS A 88 11.30 -21.68 -0.38
C LYS A 88 12.24 -21.21 0.73
N PHE A 89 11.72 -20.46 1.71
CA PHE A 89 12.48 -20.03 2.89
C PHE A 89 12.90 -21.22 3.74
N ARG A 90 12.03 -22.22 3.92
CA ARG A 90 12.36 -23.46 4.65
C ARG A 90 13.53 -24.20 3.99
N GLU A 91 13.50 -24.37 2.66
CA GLU A 91 14.60 -25.02 1.94
C GLU A 91 15.90 -24.21 2.04
N ALA A 92 15.82 -22.88 1.95
CA ALA A 92 16.98 -22.01 2.16
C ALA A 92 17.58 -22.17 3.57
N TRP A 93 16.74 -22.21 4.62
CA TRP A 93 17.21 -22.41 6.00
C TRP A 93 17.79 -23.80 6.26
N LYS A 94 17.31 -24.84 5.58
CA LYS A 94 17.94 -26.17 5.61
C LYS A 94 19.37 -26.10 5.08
N GLU A 95 19.59 -25.41 3.97
CA GLU A 95 20.95 -25.22 3.44
C GLU A 95 21.83 -24.41 4.41
N VAL A 96 21.29 -23.35 5.03
CA VAL A 96 22.02 -22.58 6.04
C VAL A 96 22.41 -23.44 7.24
N ALA A 97 21.52 -24.31 7.73
CA ALA A 97 21.82 -25.21 8.83
C ALA A 97 22.97 -26.16 8.48
N VAL A 98 22.94 -26.76 7.28
CA VAL A 98 24.03 -27.62 6.77
C VAL A 98 25.35 -26.82 6.71
N ARG A 99 25.32 -25.63 6.11
CA ARG A 99 26.51 -24.79 5.91
C ARG A 99 27.09 -24.24 7.22
N SER A 100 26.25 -23.97 8.22
CA SER A 100 26.70 -23.53 9.54
C SER A 100 27.40 -24.64 10.33
N SER A 101 27.19 -25.91 9.95
CA SER A 101 27.78 -27.11 10.57
C SER A 101 27.69 -27.14 12.11
N ASN A 102 26.66 -26.50 12.68
CA ASN A 102 26.49 -26.34 14.13
C ASN A 102 25.66 -27.46 14.78
N GLY A 103 25.22 -28.45 13.98
CA GLY A 103 24.38 -29.58 14.41
C GLY A 103 22.96 -29.20 14.83
N ARG A 104 22.52 -27.96 14.59
CA ARG A 104 21.18 -27.46 14.93
C ARG A 104 20.22 -27.64 13.76
N THR A 105 18.93 -27.74 14.08
CA THR A 105 17.88 -27.78 13.06
C THR A 105 17.76 -26.43 12.36
N TRP A 106 17.25 -26.43 11.13
CA TRP A 106 16.99 -25.20 10.37
C TRP A 106 16.10 -24.20 11.11
N GLN A 107 15.14 -24.69 11.90
CA GLN A 107 14.26 -23.87 12.75
C GLN A 107 15.04 -23.15 13.87
N ALA A 108 16.02 -23.82 14.47
CA ALA A 108 16.85 -23.22 15.51
C ALA A 108 17.81 -22.16 14.90
N CYS A 109 18.36 -22.42 13.71
CA CYS A 109 19.17 -21.46 12.97
C CYS A 109 18.35 -20.22 12.56
N GLU A 110 17.14 -20.43 12.02
CA GLU A 110 16.21 -19.36 11.62
C GLU A 110 15.88 -18.46 12.82
N LYS A 111 15.41 -19.06 13.92
CA LYS A 111 15.05 -18.32 15.13
C LYS A 111 16.21 -17.46 15.62
N LYS A 112 17.40 -18.06 15.73
CA LYS A 112 18.57 -17.35 16.24
C LYS A 112 18.99 -16.21 15.30
N ALA A 113 18.99 -16.43 13.99
CA ALA A 113 19.32 -15.38 13.03
C ALA A 113 18.29 -14.24 13.03
N MET A 114 17.00 -14.53 13.19
CA MET A 114 15.96 -13.50 13.32
C MET A 114 16.11 -12.67 14.60
N GLU A 115 16.45 -13.29 15.73
CA GLU A 115 16.74 -12.58 16.99
C GLU A 115 17.92 -11.61 16.83
N GLU A 116 19.02 -12.07 16.23
CA GLU A 116 20.20 -11.22 15.97
C GLU A 116 19.88 -10.10 14.98
N TRP A 117 19.08 -10.36 13.93
CA TRP A 117 18.69 -9.32 12.97
C TRP A 117 17.73 -8.29 13.58
N ALA A 118 16.79 -8.73 14.42
CA ALA A 118 15.90 -7.83 15.14
C ALA A 118 16.67 -6.95 16.15
N TYR A 119 17.75 -7.48 16.73
CA TYR A 119 18.65 -6.74 17.60
C TYR A 119 19.50 -5.71 16.82
N ALA A 120 20.09 -6.11 15.69
CA ALA A 120 20.93 -5.25 14.84
C ALA A 120 20.18 -4.05 14.21
N LYS A 121 18.84 -4.11 14.11
CA LYS A 121 18.00 -3.00 13.63
C LYS A 121 17.58 -2.01 14.73
N LYS A 122 17.84 -2.32 16.00
CA LYS A 122 17.53 -1.46 17.16
C LYS A 122 18.72 -0.60 17.60
N THR A 123 19.91 -0.92 17.10
CA THR A 123 21.15 -0.16 17.25
C THR A 123 21.37 0.72 16.03
#